data_AF-A0A6U2EZ77-F1
#
_entry.id   AF-A0A6U2EZ77-F1
#
_cell.length_a   1.000
_cell.length_b   1.000
_cell.length_c   1.000
_cell.angle_alpha   90.00
_cell.angle_beta   90.00
_cell.angle_gamma   90.00
#
_symmetry.space_group_name_H-M   'P 1'
#
loop_
_entity.id
_entity.type
_entity.pdbx_description
1 polymer ?
#
loop_
_entity_poly.entity_id
_entity_poly.type
_entity_poly.pdbx_seq_one_letter_code
_entity_poly.pdbx_strand_id
1 'polypeptide(L)'
;VFIGLTVFTFQSRIDFSFLGASLSMGLGVLLVWGFCAVIFGFYDGYYYALFGCVIFCGYILFDTWLIMEKLQPHEYVLAAVMLYLDLINLFLYILRLLAASNRN
;
A
#
# COMPACT_ATOMS: atom_id res chain seq x y z
N VAL A 1 4.96 -7.41 -9.79
CA VAL A 1 5.15 -6.77 -8.48
C VAL A 1 4.49 -7.58 -7.38
N PHE A 2 3.15 -7.69 -7.35
CA PHE A 2 2.42 -8.46 -6.33
C PHE A 2 2.95 -9.88 -6.10
N ILE A 3 2.95 -10.73 -7.13
CA ILE A 3 3.46 -12.12 -7.03
C ILE A 3 4.93 -12.17 -6.59
N GLY A 4 5.77 -11.24 -7.05
CA GLY A 4 7.18 -11.17 -6.66
C GLY A 4 7.39 -10.78 -5.20
N LEU A 5 6.59 -9.82 -4.70
CA LEU A 5 6.59 -9.42 -3.29
C LEU A 5 6.05 -10.54 -2.39
N THR A 6 5.00 -11.22 -2.81
CA THR A 6 4.42 -12.37 -2.09
C THR A 6 5.40 -13.54 -1.98
N VAL A 7 6.11 -13.89 -3.06
CA VAL A 7 7.14 -14.94 -3.00
C VAL A 7 8.32 -14.52 -2.10
N PHE A 8 8.70 -13.24 -2.12
CA PHE A 8 9.76 -12.73 -1.25
C PHE A 8 9.38 -12.79 0.24
N THR A 9 8.12 -12.51 0.61
CA THR A 9 7.66 -12.64 2.01
C THR A 9 7.56 -14.09 2.46
N PHE A 10 7.16 -15.01 1.58
CA PHE A 10 7.17 -16.44 1.90
C PHE A 10 8.58 -16.99 2.18
N GLN A 11 9.61 -16.42 1.54
CA GLN A 11 11.01 -16.83 1.74
C GLN A 11 11.67 -16.11 2.95
N SER A 12 11.29 -14.86 3.22
CA SER A 12 11.90 -14.03 4.27
C SER A 12 11.29 -14.30 5.65
N ARG A 13 12.08 -14.89 6.55
CA ARG A 13 11.81 -14.94 8.00
C ARG A 13 12.06 -13.58 8.70
N ILE A 14 11.74 -12.47 8.04
CA ILE A 14 12.00 -11.13 8.57
C ILE A 14 10.81 -10.70 9.41
N ASP A 15 11.05 -10.25 10.64
CA ASP A 15 10.03 -9.66 11.49
C ASP A 15 9.62 -8.27 10.97
N PHE A 16 8.44 -8.17 10.37
CA PHE A 16 7.92 -6.92 9.82
C PHE A 16 7.19 -6.05 10.86
N SER A 17 7.29 -6.35 12.16
CA SER A 17 6.66 -5.59 13.24
C SER A 17 6.97 -4.08 13.19
N PHE A 18 8.21 -3.71 12.85
CA PHE A 18 8.62 -2.31 12.68
C PHE A 18 7.91 -1.61 11.51
N LEU A 19 7.56 -2.38 10.47
CA LEU A 19 6.97 -1.84 9.25
C LEU A 19 5.56 -1.29 9.51
N GLY A 20 4.80 -1.88 10.45
CA GLY A 20 3.43 -1.45 10.77
C GLY A 20 3.33 0.01 11.22
N ALA A 21 4.23 0.48 12.09
CA ALA A 21 4.24 1.87 12.55
C ALA A 21 4.64 2.83 11.42
N SER A 22 5.64 2.45 10.61
CA SER A 22 6.12 3.27 9.50
C SER A 22 5.08 3.42 8.38
N LEU A 23 4.36 2.34 8.04
CA LEU A 23 3.32 2.34 7.03
C LEU A 23 2.10 3.16 7.46
N SER A 24 1.69 3.00 8.73
CA SER A 24 0.58 3.78 9.31
C SER A 24 0.87 5.28 9.27
N MET A 25 2.10 5.68 9.57
CA MET A 25 2.54 7.08 9.50
C MET A 25 2.54 7.59 8.04
N GLY A 26 3.05 6.78 7.11
CA GLY A 26 3.05 7.12 5.68
C GLY A 26 1.65 7.23 5.09
N LEU A 27 0.71 6.37 5.50
CA LEU A 27 -0.71 6.47 5.13
C LEU A 27 -1.32 7.78 5.64
N GLY A 28 -1.01 8.17 6.87
CA GLY A 28 -1.39 9.46 7.44
C GLY A 28 -0.92 10.64 6.60
N VAL A 29 0.34 10.60 6.13
CA VAL A 29 0.89 11.62 5.22
C VAL A 29 0.14 11.67 3.89
N LEU A 30 -0.18 10.52 3.29
CA LEU A 30 -0.98 10.45 2.05
C LEU A 30 -2.38 11.05 2.21
N LEU A 31 -3.01 10.84 3.36
CA LEU A 31 -4.33 11.39 3.66
C LEU A 31 -4.27 12.91 3.84
N VAL A 32 -3.32 13.41 4.62
CA VAL A 32 -3.14 14.86 4.83
C VAL A 32 -2.78 15.55 3.52
N TRP A 33 -1.86 14.99 2.74
CA TRP A 33 -1.53 15.51 1.41
C TRP A 33 -2.77 15.52 0.50
N GLY A 34 -3.49 14.39 0.40
CA GLY A 34 -4.69 14.30 -0.41
C GLY A 34 -5.74 15.35 -0.03
N PHE A 35 -5.93 15.59 1.26
CA PHE A 35 -6.86 16.61 1.77
C PHE A 35 -6.39 18.03 1.45
N CYS A 36 -5.11 18.34 1.64
CA CYS A 36 -4.51 19.61 1.26
C CYS A 36 -4.62 19.86 -0.25
N ALA A 37 -4.43 18.83 -1.09
CA ALA A 37 -4.56 18.95 -2.54
C ALA A 37 -5.99 19.31 -2.97
N VAL A 38 -7.01 18.78 -2.28
CA VAL A 38 -8.43 19.12 -2.54
C VAL A 38 -8.75 20.55 -2.12
N ILE A 39 -8.24 21.02 -0.98
CA ILE A 39 -8.53 22.37 -0.46
C ILE A 39 -7.76 23.46 -1.22
N PHE A 40 -6.47 23.25 -1.45
CA PHE A 40 -5.57 24.29 -1.98
C PHE A 40 -5.31 24.15 -3.48
N GLY A 41 -5.75 23.07 -4.13
CA GLY A 41 -5.58 22.86 -5.56
C GLY A 41 -4.14 22.54 -6.02
N PHE A 42 -3.18 22.45 -5.09
CA PHE A 42 -1.81 22.02 -5.38
C PHE A 42 -1.78 20.48 -5.55
N TYR A 43 -2.01 20.03 -6.78
CA TYR A 43 -1.99 18.61 -7.12
C TYR A 43 -0.76 18.26 -7.97
N ASP A 44 0.28 17.76 -7.33
CA ASP A 44 1.41 17.13 -8.03
C ASP A 44 1.16 15.61 -8.14
N GLY A 45 0.33 15.26 -9.12
CA GLY A 45 -0.26 13.93 -9.23
C GLY A 45 0.74 12.81 -9.44
N TYR A 46 1.89 13.11 -10.05
CA TYR A 46 2.94 12.13 -10.28
C TYR A 46 3.60 11.68 -8.96
N TYR A 47 4.09 12.62 -8.16
CA TYR A 47 4.77 12.29 -6.89
C TYR A 47 3.79 11.70 -5.87
N TYR A 48 2.56 12.22 -5.82
CA TYR A 48 1.51 11.64 -4.98
C TYR A 48 1.25 10.18 -5.34
N ALA A 49 1.15 9.88 -6.65
CA ALA A 49 0.91 8.52 -7.11
C ALA A 49 2.11 7.59 -6.90
N LEU A 50 3.33 8.08 -7.10
CA LEU A 50 4.55 7.33 -6.84
C LEU A 50 4.69 6.96 -5.37
N PHE A 51 4.48 7.93 -4.47
CA PHE A 51 4.55 7.69 -3.02
C PHE A 51 3.44 6.72 -2.57
N GLY A 52 2.21 6.90 -3.06
CA GLY A 52 1.10 5.98 -2.82
C GLY A 52 1.42 4.54 -3.25
N CYS A 53 2.02 4.36 -4.42
CA CYS A 53 2.40 3.05 -4.94
C CYS A 53 3.41 2.33 -4.01
N VAL A 54 4.43 3.04 -3.53
CA VAL A 54 5.43 2.48 -2.60
C VAL A 54 4.81 2.08 -1.27
N ILE A 55 3.93 2.92 -0.72
CA ILE A 55 3.26 2.63 0.55
C ILE A 55 2.37 1.40 0.44
N PHE A 56 1.52 1.32 -0.59
CA PHE A 56 0.63 0.17 -0.75
C PHE A 56 1.38 -1.12 -1.12
N CYS A 57 2.53 -1.05 -1.79
CA CYS A 57 3.42 -2.21 -1.91
C CYS A 57 3.93 -2.68 -0.54
N GLY A 58 4.27 -1.75 0.36
CA GLY A 58 4.67 -2.07 1.72
C GLY A 58 3.54 -2.66 2.58
N TYR A 59 2.32 -2.15 2.44
CA TYR A 59 1.14 -2.73 3.10
C TYR A 59 0.88 -4.17 2.68
N ILE A 60 0.98 -4.49 1.38
CA ILE A 60 0.84 -5.88 0.90
C ILE A 60 1.85 -6.81 1.59
N LEU A 61 3.11 -6.38 1.74
CA LEU A 61 4.13 -7.16 2.44
C LEU A 61 3.77 -7.35 3.93
N PHE A 62 3.37 -6.26 4.60
CA PHE A 62 3.03 -6.25 6.02
C PHE A 62 1.78 -7.09 6.32
N ASP A 63 0.71 -6.90 5.56
CA ASP A 63 -0.56 -7.59 5.75
C ASP A 63 -0.42 -9.07 5.40
N THR A 64 0.35 -9.43 4.36
CA THR A 64 0.66 -10.84 4.08
C THR A 64 1.42 -11.49 5.25
N TRP A 65 2.42 -10.82 5.81
CA TRP A 65 3.13 -11.31 6.99
C TRP A 65 2.22 -11.41 8.21
N LEU A 66 1.39 -10.41 8.46
CA LEU A 66 0.44 -10.39 9.58
C LEU A 66 -0.57 -11.54 9.48
N ILE A 67 -1.06 -11.82 8.28
CA ILE A 67 -1.98 -12.93 8.01
C ILE A 67 -1.30 -14.28 8.29
N MET A 68 -0.04 -14.45 7.86
CA MET A 68 0.70 -15.69 8.06
C MET A 68 1.08 -15.94 9.53
N GLU A 69 1.43 -14.88 10.27
CA GLU A 69 2.01 -14.98 11.62
C GLU A 69 0.94 -14.92 12.72
N LYS A 70 -0.14 -14.15 12.53
CA LYS A 70 -1.06 -13.77 13.62
C LYS A 70 -2.54 -14.08 13.40
N LEU A 71 -3.02 -14.19 12.16
CA LEU A 71 -4.45 -14.45 11.93
C LEU A 71 -4.78 -15.92 12.16
N GLN A 72 -5.93 -16.15 12.80
CA GLN A 72 -6.44 -17.50 12.95
C GLN A 72 -7.14 -17.96 11.65
N PRO A 73 -7.17 -19.27 11.35
CA PRO A 73 -7.79 -19.80 10.12
C PRO A 73 -9.27 -19.43 9.93
N HIS A 74 -9.97 -19.06 11.01
CA HIS A 74 -11.38 -18.66 10.95
C HIS A 74 -11.59 -17.22 10.46
N GLU A 75 -10.53 -16.40 10.38
CA GLU A 75 -10.56 -14.98 10.02
C GLU A 75 -10.24 -14.73 8.54
N TYR A 76 -10.47 -15.72 7.67
CA TYR A 76 -10.13 -15.65 6.25
C TYR A 76 -10.85 -14.51 5.50
N VAL A 77 -12.06 -14.12 5.93
CA VAL A 77 -12.79 -12.99 5.33
C VAL A 77 -12.03 -11.68 5.59
N LEU A 78 -11.55 -11.49 6.82
CA LEU A 78 -10.81 -10.28 7.21
C LEU A 78 -9.45 -10.21 6.48
N ALA A 79 -8.74 -11.34 6.40
CA ALA A 79 -7.52 -11.48 5.60
C ALA A 79 -7.74 -11.07 4.14
N ALA A 80 -8.82 -11.56 3.53
CA ALA A 80 -9.15 -11.26 2.15
C ALA A 80 -9.49 -9.77 1.94
N VAL A 81 -10.22 -9.16 2.87
CA VAL A 81 -10.58 -7.73 2.80
C VAL A 81 -9.33 -6.84 2.92
N MET A 82 -8.41 -7.16 3.84
CA MET A 82 -7.14 -6.43 4.01
C MET A 82 -6.33 -6.42 2.70
N LEU A 83 -6.02 -7.61 2.17
CA LEU A 83 -5.28 -7.74 0.92
C LEU A 83 -6.01 -7.14 -0.29
N TYR A 84 -7.34 -7.22 -0.32
CA TYR A 84 -8.13 -6.60 -1.37
C TYR A 84 -8.01 -5.08 -1.36
N LEU A 85 -8.10 -4.45 -0.19
CA LEU A 85 -7.97 -3.00 -0.05
C LEU A 85 -6.57 -2.53 -0.45
N ASP A 86 -5.53 -3.28 -0.11
CA ASP A 86 -4.18 -2.92 -0.52
C ASP A 86 -3.98 -3.04 -2.03
N LEU A 87 -4.47 -4.13 -2.62
CA LEU A 87 -4.37 -4.40 -4.05
C LEU A 87 -5.11 -3.33 -4.87
N ILE A 88 -6.36 -2.99 -4.51
CA ILE A 88 -7.15 -2.02 -5.27
C ILE A 88 -6.53 -0.62 -5.19
N ASN A 89 -6.01 -0.22 -4.02
CA ASN A 89 -5.34 1.07 -3.87
C ASN A 89 -4.04 1.12 -4.68
N LEU A 90 -3.21 0.07 -4.61
CA LEU A 90 -2.01 -0.04 -5.44
C LEU A 90 -2.35 0.11 -6.94
N PHE A 91 -3.38 -0.58 -7.39
CA PHE A 91 -3.84 -0.52 -8.78
C PHE A 91 -4.25 0.90 -9.19
N LEU A 92 -5.06 1.58 -8.37
CA LEU A 92 -5.47 2.96 -8.62
C LEU A 92 -4.28 3.94 -8.67
N TYR A 93 -3.28 3.74 -7.80
CA TYR A 93 -2.07 4.56 -7.82
C TYR A 93 -1.23 4.32 -9.08
N ILE A 94 -1.09 3.08 -9.52
CA ILE A 94 -0.41 2.74 -10.79
C ILE A 94 -1.12 3.41 -11.97
N LEU A 95 -2.46 3.35 -12.02
CA LEU A 95 -3.23 4.01 -13.08
C LEU A 95 -3.02 5.52 -13.11
N ARG A 96 -2.99 6.17 -11.93
CA ARG A 96 -2.69 7.60 -11.82
C ARG A 96 -1.27 7.93 -12.29
N LEU A 97 -0.30 7.10 -11.93
CA LEU A 97 1.10 7.24 -12.37
C LEU A 97 1.22 7.15 -13.90
N LEU A 98 0.55 6.17 -14.51
CA LEU A 98 0.53 6.00 -15.96
C LEU A 98 -0.16 7.18 -16.65
N ALA A 99 -1.28 7.65 -16.11
CA ALA A 99 -1.99 8.81 -16.63
C ALA A 99 -1.16 10.09 -16.53
N ALA A 100 -0.42 10.29 -15.44
CA ALA A 100 0.49 11.43 -15.26
C ALA A 100 1.70 11.34 -16.21
N SER A 101 2.26 10.14 -16.39
CA SER A 101 3.38 9.89 -17.31
C SER A 101 3.01 10.15 -18.77
N ASN A 102 1.78 9.82 -19.19
CA ASN A 102 1.31 10.07 -20.55
C ASN A 102 0.99 11.56 -20.83
N ARG A 103 0.94 12.40 -19.79
CA ARG A 103 0.58 13.82 -19.89
C ARG A 103 1.79 14.75 -19.93
N ASN A 104 2.98 14.23 -19.62
CA ASN A 104 4.30 14.87 -19.76
C ASN A 104 4.94 14.48 -21.09
#